data_AF-X1R3P9-F1
#
_entry.id   AF-X1R3P9-F1
#
_cell.length_a   1.000
_cell.length_b   1.000
_cell.length_c   1.000
_cell.angle_alpha   90.00
_cell.angle_beta   90.00
_cell.angle_gamma   90.00
#
_symmetry.space_group_name_H-M   'P 1'
#
loop_
_entity.id
_entity.type
_entity.pdbx_description
1 polymer ?
#
loop_
_entity_poly.entity_id
_entity_poly.type
_entity_poly.pdbx_seq_one_letter_code
_entity_poly.pdbx_strand_id
1 'polypeptide(L)' 'MIKEYFPQVNVIENKENVGFARANNQAIAKCTGDYILILNPDTLVLQNAVEKTVDFMDEN' A
#
# COMPACT_ATOMS: atom_id res chain seq x y z
N MET A 1 1.57 17.63 7.40
CA MET A 1 0.36 16.78 7.55
C MET A 1 0.66 15.28 7.52
N ILE A 2 0.75 14.55 6.39
CA ILE A 2 0.97 13.07 6.46
C ILE A 2 2.30 12.72 7.14
N LYS A 3 3.41 13.28 6.67
CA LYS A 3 4.75 13.07 7.28
C LYS A 3 4.84 13.50 8.76
N GLU A 4 3.94 14.37 9.19
CA GLU A 4 3.93 14.94 10.55
C GLU A 4 3.09 14.09 11.50
N TYR A 5 1.88 13.67 11.09
CA TYR A 5 1.00 12.83 11.89
C TYR A 5 1.36 11.34 11.82
N PHE A 6 2.05 10.90 10.76
CA PHE A 6 2.43 9.50 10.52
C PHE A 6 3.92 9.40 10.14
N PRO A 7 4.84 9.74 11.07
CA PRO A 7 6.28 9.74 10.78
C PRO A 7 6.84 8.36 10.40
N GLN A 8 6.14 7.28 10.73
CA GLN A 8 6.48 5.91 10.35
C GLN A 8 6.14 5.55 8.89
N VAL A 9 5.35 6.39 8.20
CA VAL A 9 4.94 6.13 6.82
C VAL A 9 5.97 6.69 5.84
N ASN A 10 6.37 5.87 4.87
CA ASN A 10 7.17 6.32 3.73
C ASN A 10 6.29 7.02 2.70
N VAL A 11 6.39 8.35 2.61
CA VAL A 11 5.62 9.16 1.66
C VAL A 11 6.43 9.43 0.39
N ILE A 12 5.88 9.05 -0.76
CA ILE A 12 6.45 9.35 -2.10
C ILE A 12 5.62 10.47 -2.73
N GLU A 13 6.22 11.65 -2.91
CA GLU A 13 5.58 12.80 -3.53
C GLU A 13 6.10 12.97 -4.96
N ASN A 14 5.26 12.67 -5.95
CA ASN A 14 5.59 12.91 -7.35
C ASN A 14 5.51 14.41 -7.68
N LYS A 15 6.50 14.93 -8.41
CA LYS A 15 6.53 16.34 -8.85
C LYS A 15 5.52 16.66 -9.96
N GLU A 16 5.04 15.63 -10.64
CA GLU A 16 4.08 15.70 -11.74
C GLU A 16 3.08 14.53 -11.62
N ASN A 17 1.95 14.61 -12.33
CA ASN A 17 1.03 13.48 -12.40
C ASN A 17 1.59 12.40 -13.33
N VAL A 18 2.15 11.35 -12.74
CA VAL A 18 2.77 10.22 -13.46
C VAL A 18 1.79 9.11 -13.83
N GLY A 19 0.51 9.21 -13.43
CA GLY A 19 -0.50 8.17 -13.60
C GLY A 19 -0.43 7.04 -12.57
N PHE A 20 -1.53 6.29 -12.47
CA PHE A 20 -1.77 5.30 -11.39
C PHE A 20 -0.74 4.15 -11.38
N ALA A 21 -0.55 3.47 -12.51
CA ALA A 21 0.35 2.31 -12.57
C ALA A 21 1.79 2.68 -12.25
N ARG A 22 2.29 3.80 -12.79
CA ARG A 22 3.65 4.27 -12.54
C ARG A 22 3.85 4.68 -11.07
N ALA A 23 2.87 5.36 -10.48
CA ALA A 23 2.93 5.73 -9.06
C ALA A 23 2.98 4.50 -8.15
N ASN A 24 2.14 3.49 -8.38
CA ASN A 24 2.17 2.25 -7.60
C ASN A 24 3.47 1.47 -7.80
N ASN A 25 3.96 1.34 -9.04
CA ASN A 25 5.21 0.63 -9.32
C ASN A 25 6.43 1.26 -8.62
N GLN A 26 6.47 2.58 -8.45
CA GLN A 26 7.51 3.27 -7.67
C GLN A 26 7.51 2.85 -6.18
N ALA A 27 6.33 2.66 -5.60
CA ALA A 27 6.18 2.23 -4.21
C ALA A 27 6.49 0.73 -4.05
N ILE A 28 5.98 -0.10 -4.98
CA ILE A 28 6.21 -1.55 -5.02
C ILE A 28 7.70 -1.89 -4.99
N ALA A 29 8.52 -1.18 -5.79
CA ALA A 29 9.96 -1.40 -5.83
C ALA A 29 10.70 -1.09 -4.51
N LYS A 30 10.02 -0.46 -3.54
CA LYS A 30 10.54 -0.14 -2.20
C LYS A 30 9.93 -1.02 -1.10
N CYS A 31 8.92 -1.83 -1.43
CA CYS A 31 8.32 -2.76 -0.49
C CYS A 31 9.27 -3.94 -0.22
N THR A 32 9.20 -4.47 1.00
CA THR A 32 10.04 -5.60 1.44
C THR A 32 9.23 -6.75 2.06
N GLY A 33 7.90 -6.62 2.09
CA GLY A 33 7.02 -7.68 2.60
C GLY A 33 6.79 -8.77 1.55
N ASP A 34 6.42 -9.97 2.01
CA ASP A 34 6.14 -11.12 1.14
C ASP A 34 4.93 -10.88 0.22
N TYR A 35 3.99 -10.06 0.69
CA TYR A 35 2.80 -9.63 -0.05
C TYR A 35 2.73 -8.11 -0.21
N ILE A 36 2.11 -7.67 -1.30
CA ILE A 36 1.88 -6.26 -1.59
C ILE A 36 0.37 -6.02 -1.68
N LEU A 37 -0.14 -5.14 -0.83
CA LEU A 37 -1.51 -4.63 -0.88
C LEU A 37 -1.53 -3.24 -1.52
N ILE A 38 -2.13 -3.12 -2.70
CA ILE A 38 -2.46 -1.83 -3.31
C ILE A 38 -3.87 -1.45 -2.84
N LEU A 39 -4.00 -0.36 -2.09
CA LEU A 39 -5.27 0.09 -1.53
C LEU A 39 -5.52 1.55 -1.86
N ASN A 40 -6.72 1.85 -2.35
CA ASN A 40 -7.13 3.24 -2.58
C ASN A 40 -7.60 3.88 -1.27
N PRO A 41 -7.41 5.22 -1.10
CA PRO A 41 -7.77 5.92 0.14
C PRO A 41 -9.28 5.97 0.43
N ASP A 42 -10.12 5.70 -0.57
CA ASP A 42 -11.58 5.62 -0.48
C ASP A 42 -12.10 4.21 -0.17
N THR A 43 -11.24 3.33 0.37
CA THR A 43 -11.61 1.96 0.73
C THR A 43 -11.91 1.80 2.22
N LEU A 44 -13.00 1.09 2.56
CA LEU A 44 -13.25 0.61 3.92
C LEU A 44 -12.67 -0.80 4.10
N VAL A 45 -11.72 -0.96 5.02
CA VAL A 45 -11.18 -2.28 5.38
C VAL A 45 -12.09 -2.89 6.45
N LEU A 46 -12.76 -3.99 6.09
CA LEU A 46 -13.58 -4.75 7.03
C LEU A 46 -12.70 -5.52 8.02
N GLN A 47 -13.28 -5.82 9.18
CA GLN A 47 -12.60 -6.61 10.22
C GLN A 47 -12.05 -7.92 9.63
N ASN A 48 -10.76 -8.16 9.89
CA ASN A 48 -9.99 -9.34 9.48
C ASN A 48 -9.89 -9.57 7.95
N ALA A 49 -10.20 -8.57 7.12
CA ALA A 49 -10.15 -8.75 5.66
C ALA A 49 -8.73 -9.05 5.15
N VAL A 50 -7.72 -8.33 5.66
CA VAL A 50 -6.31 -8.52 5.27
C VAL A 50 -5.78 -9.85 5.78
N GLU A 51 -6.00 -10.18 7.06
CA GLU A 51 -5.59 -11.44 7.68
C GLU A 51 -6.13 -12.64 6.89
N LYS A 52 -7.45 -12.70 6.66
CA LYS A 52 -8.08 -13.80 5.89
C LYS A 52 -7.54 -13.92 4.46
N THR A 53 -7.14 -12.82 3.86
CA THR A 53 -6.58 -12.82 2.51
C THR A 53 -5.16 -13.39 2.52
N VAL A 54 -4.35 -13.02 3.51
CA VAL A 54 -3.00 -13.58 3.70
C VAL A 54 -3.08 -15.07 4.04
N ASP A 55 -3.93 -15.48 4.99
CA ASP A 55 -4.14 -16.89 5.36
C ASP A 55 -4.46 -17.74 4.12
N PHE A 56 -5.38 -17.26 3.28
CA PHE A 56 -5.73 -17.95 2.03
C PHE A 56 -4.54 -18.05 1.06
N MET A 57 -3.69 -17.02 0.97
CA MET A 57 -2.52 -17.03 0.10
C MET A 57 -1.37 -17.90 0.64
N ASP A 58 -1.25 -18.06 1.95
CA ASP A 58 -0.25 -18.92 2.61
C ASP A 58 -0.62 -20.41 2.53
N GLU A 59 -1.93 -20.73 2.47
CA GLU A 59 -2.44 -22.11 2.39
C GLU A 59 -2.35 -22.75 0.98
N ASN A 60 -1.96 -22.00 -0.06
CA ASN A 60 -1.88 -22.45 -1.47
C ASN A 60 -0.47 -22.35 -2.05
#